data_AF-A0A3N4JIK4-F1
#
_entry.id   AF-A0A3N4JIK4-F1
#
_cell.length_a   1.000
_cell.length_b   1.000
_cell.length_c   1.000
_cell.angle_alpha   90.00
_cell.angle_beta   90.00
_cell.angle_gamma   90.00
#
_symmetry.space_group_name_H-M   'P 1'
#
loop_
_entity.id
_entity.type
_entity.pdbx_description
1 polymer ?
#
loop_
_entity_poly.entity_id
_entity_poly.type
_entity_poly.pdbx_seq_one_letter_code
_entity_poly.pdbx_strand_id
1 'polypeptide(L)'
;MLTSRLLPFRNILPPKKAFHFTRRALLSTLNAPKVYASFFKKYNCGGYTFEPGKPPEQEFQLLAKNRQWGTKSTTKHHGLLDRAIRLAEFFERFEDRAGRYTYSPGTEHNIEFKRLCTVKGWDKGKIVDVKKEYEKLREASNHSRDGGASNREDHQEKNKDLKGRTAIARFFIKYQCPGYSYEYRSSGTEFRALAEAKKAIWKSQTGTRKRTGPYEKTEEYERLQREFQVAIEECFDSFLRVKSGSLEEKETRPWETLVELLKLGKAPMDGSTAAELIKTVHINIYDFVDLFTIHLPPSAKTLEKLLTTEFYQIQKLRFPNVVILAAYSCLTKRVYDLENAKKNGTLVLLLHRLREHFHEFDDFMKTIYHRNLGGRVPSPNIAKKMLQGGFPREWESVPSPDIVKKMLRGRFPREWERLDKELRERFPFEWGKDNGG
;
A
#
# COMPACT_ATOMS: atom_id res chain seq x y z
N MET A 1 -33.53 9.90 -47.66
CA MET A 1 -33.73 9.98 -46.19
C MET A 1 -33.38 8.63 -45.58
N LEU A 2 -32.17 8.48 -45.04
CA LEU A 2 -31.68 7.27 -44.38
C LEU A 2 -31.31 7.61 -42.94
N THR A 3 -32.17 7.27 -41.99
CA THR A 3 -31.88 7.41 -40.56
C THR A 3 -31.17 6.15 -40.05
N SER A 4 -29.85 6.25 -39.91
CA SER A 4 -29.02 5.24 -39.23
C SER A 4 -29.30 5.25 -37.74
N ARG A 5 -29.82 4.14 -37.23
CA ARG A 5 -29.94 3.83 -35.80
C ARG A 5 -28.55 3.59 -35.21
N LEU A 6 -28.03 4.56 -34.45
CA LEU A 6 -26.88 4.34 -33.56
C LEU A 6 -27.38 3.75 -32.24
N LEU A 7 -26.91 2.53 -31.95
CA LEU A 7 -27.10 1.83 -30.67
C LEU A 7 -26.37 2.56 -29.52
N PRO A 8 -26.91 2.54 -28.30
CA PRO A 8 -26.20 3.04 -27.13
C PRO A 8 -25.22 1.97 -26.63
N PHE A 9 -23.92 2.24 -26.76
CA PHE A 9 -22.89 1.43 -26.10
C PHE A 9 -23.02 1.59 -24.58
N ARG A 10 -23.57 0.57 -23.91
CA ARG A 10 -23.52 0.43 -22.46
C ARG A 10 -22.07 0.18 -22.01
N ASN A 11 -21.60 1.03 -21.10
CA ASN A 11 -20.43 0.91 -20.23
C ASN A 11 -19.63 -0.39 -20.36
N ILE A 12 -18.56 -0.33 -21.15
CA ILE A 12 -17.59 -1.41 -21.27
C ILE A 12 -16.66 -1.32 -20.04
N LEU A 13 -16.95 -2.19 -19.06
CA LEU A 13 -16.20 -2.57 -17.85
C LEU A 13 -16.75 -2.07 -16.49
N PRO A 14 -16.70 -2.94 -15.45
CA PRO A 14 -17.23 -2.62 -14.13
C PRO A 14 -16.39 -1.55 -13.40
N PRO A 15 -17.01 -0.69 -12.56
CA PRO A 15 -16.37 0.41 -11.81
C PRO A 15 -15.16 0.04 -10.95
N LYS A 16 -14.98 -1.25 -10.66
CA LYS A 16 -13.96 -1.78 -9.74
C LYS A 16 -12.52 -1.69 -10.27
N LYS A 17 -12.29 -1.65 -11.59
CA LYS A 17 -10.92 -1.61 -12.15
C LYS A 17 -10.28 -0.23 -12.12
N ALA A 18 -11.08 0.83 -12.17
CA ALA A 18 -10.57 2.20 -12.24
C ALA A 18 -9.92 2.70 -10.94
N PHE A 19 -10.20 2.06 -9.81
CA PHE A 19 -9.69 2.46 -8.49
C PHE A 19 -8.30 1.87 -8.17
N HIS A 20 -7.83 0.86 -8.92
CA HIS A 20 -6.60 0.12 -8.61
C HIS A 20 -5.34 0.70 -9.25
N PHE A 21 -5.50 1.41 -10.37
CA PHE A 21 -4.39 2.01 -11.09
C PHE A 21 -3.73 3.15 -10.29
N THR A 22 -4.54 3.99 -9.64
CA THR A 22 -4.09 5.23 -8.98
C THR A 22 -3.22 5.00 -7.75
N ARG A 23 -3.27 3.80 -7.13
CA ARG A 23 -2.53 3.49 -5.90
C ARG A 23 -1.20 2.74 -6.12
N ARG A 24 -1.06 1.96 -7.20
CA ARG A 24 0.24 1.38 -7.60
C ARG A 24 1.17 2.44 -8.20
N ALA A 25 0.59 3.41 -8.93
CA ALA A 25 1.26 4.64 -9.36
C ALA A 25 1.89 5.46 -8.21
N LEU A 26 1.41 5.27 -6.97
CA LEU A 26 1.87 5.99 -5.79
C LEU A 26 3.05 5.30 -5.07
N LEU A 27 3.45 4.09 -5.46
CA LEU A 27 4.63 3.41 -4.89
C LEU A 27 5.88 3.53 -5.77
N SER A 28 5.72 3.98 -7.02
CA SER A 28 6.78 4.49 -7.90
C SER A 28 6.69 6.03 -7.96
N THR A 29 7.03 6.74 -6.88
CA THR A 29 6.76 8.19 -6.82
C THR A 29 7.72 9.04 -7.65
N LEU A 30 8.88 8.52 -8.07
CA LEU A 30 9.93 9.33 -8.71
C LEU A 30 9.76 9.41 -10.23
N ASN A 31 9.56 8.30 -10.93
CA ASN A 31 9.46 8.29 -12.39
C ASN A 31 8.12 7.82 -12.93
N ALA A 32 7.12 7.44 -12.12
CA ALA A 32 5.80 7.05 -12.65
C ALA A 32 5.22 8.04 -13.67
N PRO A 33 5.26 9.38 -13.48
CA PRO A 33 4.80 10.32 -14.50
C PRO A 33 5.54 10.17 -15.84
N LYS A 34 6.86 9.93 -15.80
CA LYS A 34 7.69 9.74 -16.98
C LYS A 34 7.47 8.37 -17.64
N VAL A 35 7.23 7.32 -16.85
CA VAL A 35 6.87 5.97 -17.34
C VAL A 35 5.54 6.01 -18.08
N TYR A 36 4.53 6.66 -17.49
CA TYR A 36 3.24 6.85 -18.14
C TYR A 36 3.39 7.66 -19.42
N ALA A 37 4.10 8.79 -19.37
CA ALA A 37 4.35 9.59 -20.56
C ALA A 37 5.04 8.78 -21.66
N SER A 38 6.09 8.02 -21.33
CA SER A 38 6.79 7.14 -22.27
C SER A 38 5.88 6.06 -22.87
N PHE A 39 5.02 5.45 -22.06
CA PHE A 39 4.05 4.47 -22.53
C PHE A 39 3.01 5.08 -23.47
N PHE A 40 2.32 6.14 -23.04
CA PHE A 40 1.20 6.71 -23.78
C PHE A 40 1.65 7.44 -25.05
N LYS A 41 2.79 8.14 -25.04
CA LYS A 41 3.33 8.84 -26.22
C LYS A 41 3.58 7.91 -27.39
N LYS A 42 3.94 6.64 -27.15
CA LYS A 42 4.10 5.61 -28.21
C LYS A 42 2.80 5.34 -28.96
N TYR A 43 1.66 5.71 -28.40
CA TYR A 43 0.34 5.52 -28.98
C TYR A 43 -0.31 6.80 -29.47
N ASN A 44 0.39 7.94 -29.52
CA ASN A 44 -0.12 9.17 -30.12
C ASN A 44 -0.60 8.89 -31.57
N CYS A 45 -1.76 9.44 -31.94
CA CYS A 45 -2.36 9.37 -33.28
C CYS A 45 -3.31 10.56 -33.51
N GLY A 46 -3.85 10.71 -34.72
CA GLY A 46 -4.69 11.87 -35.08
C GLY A 46 -5.90 12.14 -34.18
N GLY A 47 -6.41 11.15 -33.44
CA GLY A 47 -7.50 11.31 -32.46
C GLY A 47 -7.08 11.25 -31.00
N TYR A 48 -5.80 11.00 -30.70
CA TYR A 48 -5.31 10.85 -29.33
C TYR A 48 -3.90 11.42 -29.19
N THR A 49 -3.76 12.40 -28.30
CA THR A 49 -2.48 12.94 -27.87
C THR A 49 -2.39 12.81 -26.36
N PHE A 50 -1.31 12.19 -25.88
CA PHE A 50 -1.08 12.10 -24.45
C PHE A 50 -0.96 13.49 -23.82
N GLU A 51 -1.81 13.77 -22.83
CA GLU A 51 -1.77 15.00 -22.05
C GLU A 51 -1.39 14.70 -20.59
N PRO A 52 -0.29 15.28 -20.07
CA PRO A 52 0.06 15.10 -18.68
C PRO A 52 -1.01 15.70 -17.76
N GLY A 53 -1.32 15.02 -16.67
CA GLY A 53 -2.24 15.52 -15.62
C GLY A 53 -3.49 14.67 -15.42
N LYS A 54 -3.87 13.85 -16.39
CA LYS A 54 -4.97 12.88 -16.21
C LYS A 54 -4.49 11.66 -15.41
N PRO A 55 -5.35 11.07 -14.55
CA PRO A 55 -5.09 9.78 -13.95
C PRO A 55 -4.83 8.73 -15.05
N PRO A 56 -3.82 7.86 -14.94
CA PRO A 56 -3.37 7.14 -16.12
C PRO A 56 -4.34 6.03 -16.57
N GLU A 57 -5.28 5.60 -15.72
CA GLU A 57 -6.41 4.77 -16.15
C GLU A 57 -7.38 5.53 -17.06
N GLN A 58 -7.71 6.79 -16.71
CA GLN A 58 -8.57 7.61 -17.55
C GLN A 58 -7.90 7.87 -18.90
N GLU A 59 -6.58 8.09 -18.87
CA GLU A 59 -5.77 8.23 -20.07
C GLU A 59 -5.74 6.94 -20.90
N PHE A 60 -5.63 5.77 -20.27
CA PHE A 60 -5.71 4.48 -20.95
C PHE A 60 -7.09 4.21 -21.57
N GLN A 61 -8.17 4.58 -20.88
CA GLN A 61 -9.52 4.47 -21.42
C GLN A 61 -9.73 5.40 -22.62
N LEU A 62 -9.20 6.62 -22.56
CA LEU A 62 -9.22 7.56 -23.67
C LEU A 62 -8.43 7.01 -24.86
N LEU A 63 -7.25 6.46 -24.62
CA LEU A 63 -6.44 5.81 -25.64
C LEU A 63 -7.19 4.63 -26.27
N ALA A 64 -7.73 3.72 -25.45
CA ALA A 64 -8.44 2.53 -25.92
C ALA A 64 -9.67 2.91 -26.76
N LYS A 65 -10.40 3.95 -26.34
CA LYS A 65 -11.54 4.50 -27.09
C LYS A 65 -11.11 5.05 -28.46
N ASN A 66 -10.09 5.90 -28.50
CA ASN A 66 -9.62 6.53 -29.75
C ASN A 66 -8.97 5.53 -30.72
N ARG A 67 -8.29 4.51 -30.19
CA ARG A 67 -7.75 3.39 -30.98
C ARG A 67 -8.80 2.33 -31.34
N GLN A 68 -10.04 2.49 -30.87
CA GLN A 68 -11.14 1.54 -31.06
C GLN A 68 -10.74 0.11 -30.66
N TRP A 69 -10.00 -0.03 -29.57
CA TRP A 69 -9.57 -1.34 -29.08
C TRP A 69 -10.76 -2.14 -28.56
N GLY A 70 -11.00 -3.31 -29.17
CA GLY A 70 -11.90 -4.31 -28.61
C GLY A 70 -11.33 -4.94 -27.32
N THR A 71 -12.17 -5.63 -26.56
CA THR A 71 -11.85 -6.20 -25.23
C THR A 71 -10.52 -6.96 -25.15
N LYS A 72 -10.21 -7.76 -26.18
CA LYS A 72 -8.96 -8.54 -26.26
C LYS A 72 -7.74 -7.62 -26.36
N SER A 73 -7.81 -6.59 -27.22
CA SER A 73 -6.75 -5.60 -27.40
C SER A 73 -6.58 -4.73 -26.15
N THR A 74 -7.67 -4.23 -25.59
CA THR A 74 -7.66 -3.45 -24.34
C THR A 74 -7.00 -4.23 -23.20
N THR A 75 -7.35 -5.52 -23.04
CA THR A 75 -6.72 -6.37 -22.01
C THR A 75 -5.23 -6.57 -22.28
N LYS A 76 -4.84 -6.82 -23.54
CA LYS A 76 -3.43 -6.98 -23.93
C LYS A 76 -2.62 -5.72 -23.61
N HIS A 77 -3.09 -4.55 -24.05
CA HIS A 77 -2.38 -3.29 -23.83
C HIS A 77 -2.37 -2.86 -22.36
N HIS A 78 -3.41 -3.19 -21.60
CA HIS A 78 -3.41 -2.97 -20.15
C HIS A 78 -2.35 -3.85 -19.47
N GLY A 79 -2.16 -5.09 -19.93
CA GLY A 79 -1.06 -5.95 -19.49
C GLY A 79 0.32 -5.38 -19.81
N LEU A 80 0.47 -4.72 -20.98
CA LEU A 80 1.71 -4.03 -21.35
C LEU A 80 1.98 -2.81 -20.44
N LEU A 81 0.93 -2.07 -20.07
CA LEU A 81 1.05 -0.95 -19.14
C LEU A 81 1.46 -1.43 -17.73
N ASP A 82 0.82 -2.47 -17.20
CA ASP A 82 1.20 -3.07 -15.90
C ASP A 82 2.64 -3.58 -15.93
N ARG A 83 3.07 -4.21 -17.03
CA ARG A 83 4.46 -4.64 -17.22
C ARG A 83 5.43 -3.45 -17.21
N ALA A 84 5.12 -2.37 -17.90
CA ALA A 84 5.95 -1.17 -17.93
C ALA A 84 6.12 -0.56 -16.52
N ILE A 85 5.05 -0.54 -15.72
CA ILE A 85 5.09 -0.08 -14.33
C ILE A 85 6.00 -0.98 -13.48
N ARG A 86 5.84 -2.31 -13.56
CA ARG A 86 6.68 -3.25 -12.78
C ARG A 86 8.16 -3.18 -13.16
N LEU A 87 8.47 -2.98 -14.44
CA LEU A 87 9.84 -2.80 -14.90
C LEU A 87 10.43 -1.49 -14.38
N ALA A 88 9.64 -0.40 -14.37
CA ALA A 88 10.06 0.85 -13.76
C ALA A 88 10.35 0.70 -12.26
N GLU A 89 9.44 0.08 -11.51
CA GLU A 89 9.63 -0.22 -10.08
C GLU A 89 10.91 -1.04 -9.84
N PHE A 90 11.19 -2.02 -10.71
CA PHE A 90 12.41 -2.81 -10.66
C PHE A 90 13.66 -1.93 -10.80
N PHE A 91 13.70 -1.01 -11.76
CA PHE A 91 14.85 -0.10 -11.94
C PHE A 91 14.96 0.93 -10.82
N GLU A 92 13.84 1.51 -10.40
CA GLU A 92 13.79 2.53 -9.33
C GLU A 92 14.33 2.03 -7.99
N ARG A 93 14.12 0.75 -7.67
CA ARG A 93 14.72 0.11 -6.49
C ARG A 93 16.25 0.20 -6.45
N PHE A 94 16.89 0.41 -7.59
CA PHE A 94 18.34 0.54 -7.70
C PHE A 94 18.78 1.99 -7.92
N GLU A 95 17.89 2.98 -7.95
CA GLU A 95 18.31 4.39 -7.93
C GLU A 95 19.07 4.68 -6.63
N ASP A 96 20.23 5.35 -6.77
CA ASP A 96 21.01 5.77 -5.62
C ASP A 96 20.82 7.25 -5.31
N ARG A 97 20.87 7.57 -4.01
CA ARG A 97 20.82 8.97 -3.56
C ARG A 97 22.04 9.78 -4.03
N ALA A 98 23.13 9.11 -4.35
CA ALA A 98 24.34 9.71 -4.93
C ALA A 98 24.19 10.06 -6.42
N GLY A 99 23.06 9.70 -7.06
CA GLY A 99 22.73 10.10 -8.42
C GLY A 99 23.53 9.41 -9.52
N ARG A 100 24.31 8.36 -9.21
CA ARG A 100 25.09 7.63 -10.22
C ARG A 100 24.16 6.84 -11.15
N TYR A 101 23.09 6.27 -10.61
CA TYR A 101 22.04 5.62 -11.39
C TYR A 101 20.69 6.30 -11.16
N THR A 102 20.13 6.89 -12.22
CA THR A 102 18.75 7.42 -12.27
C THR A 102 18.04 6.75 -13.43
N TYR A 103 16.92 6.07 -13.19
CA TYR A 103 16.19 5.32 -14.21
C TYR A 103 15.68 6.24 -15.32
N SER A 104 15.89 5.83 -16.58
CA SER A 104 15.44 6.54 -17.77
C SER A 104 14.31 5.76 -18.47
N PRO A 105 13.04 6.11 -18.25
CA PRO A 105 11.90 5.40 -18.85
C PRO A 105 11.75 5.60 -20.37
N GLY A 106 12.54 6.50 -20.97
CA GLY A 106 12.63 6.65 -22.42
C GLY A 106 13.57 5.63 -23.08
N THR A 107 14.46 5.01 -22.30
CA THR A 107 15.46 4.06 -22.78
C THR A 107 14.83 2.66 -22.90
N GLU A 108 15.23 1.88 -23.91
CA GLU A 108 14.82 0.48 -24.01
C GLU A 108 15.28 -0.31 -22.78
N HIS A 109 14.41 -1.14 -22.20
CA HIS A 109 14.68 -1.85 -20.95
C HIS A 109 15.96 -2.69 -20.96
N ASN A 110 16.33 -3.30 -22.10
CA ASN A 110 17.56 -4.09 -22.22
C ASN A 110 18.82 -3.20 -22.14
N ILE A 111 18.77 -2.02 -22.76
CA ILE A 111 19.84 -1.03 -22.71
C ILE A 111 19.94 -0.47 -21.30
N GLU A 112 18.79 -0.19 -20.68
CA GLU A 112 18.71 0.34 -19.33
C GLU A 112 19.20 -0.65 -18.27
N PHE A 113 18.94 -1.94 -18.45
CA PHE A 113 19.48 -3.01 -17.61
C PHE A 113 21.00 -3.11 -17.74
N LYS A 114 21.56 -3.04 -18.96
CA LYS A 114 23.01 -3.00 -19.16
C LYS A 114 23.62 -1.79 -18.45
N ARG A 115 23.01 -0.61 -18.60
CA ARG A 115 23.45 0.62 -17.93
C ARG A 115 23.41 0.49 -16.41
N LEU A 116 22.35 -0.10 -15.85
CA LEU A 116 22.25 -0.40 -14.42
C LEU A 116 23.43 -1.27 -13.96
N CYS A 117 23.71 -2.37 -14.66
CA CYS A 117 24.82 -3.27 -14.32
C CYS A 117 26.18 -2.55 -14.36
N THR A 118 26.41 -1.73 -15.39
CA THR A 118 27.65 -0.94 -15.53
C THR A 118 27.81 0.06 -14.38
N VAL A 119 26.77 0.84 -14.09
CA VAL A 119 26.83 1.89 -13.06
C VAL A 119 26.98 1.30 -11.66
N LYS A 120 26.36 0.15 -11.40
CA LYS A 120 26.46 -0.52 -10.09
C LYS A 120 27.75 -1.30 -9.89
N GLY A 121 28.52 -1.55 -10.95
CA GLY A 121 29.77 -2.31 -10.89
C GLY A 121 29.56 -3.72 -10.31
N TRP A 122 28.42 -4.34 -10.61
CA TRP A 122 28.11 -5.67 -10.09
C TRP A 122 29.00 -6.75 -10.71
N ASP A 123 29.39 -7.73 -9.90
CA ASP A 123 30.06 -8.94 -10.39
C ASP A 123 29.12 -9.83 -11.23
N LYS A 124 29.70 -10.84 -11.88
CA LYS A 124 28.97 -11.78 -12.74
C LYS A 124 27.84 -12.52 -12.00
N GLY A 125 28.05 -12.92 -10.76
CA GLY A 125 27.05 -13.65 -9.97
C GLY A 125 25.83 -12.78 -9.69
N LYS A 126 26.07 -11.56 -9.20
CA LYS A 126 25.01 -10.59 -8.94
C LYS A 126 24.22 -10.22 -10.21
N ILE A 127 24.92 -10.06 -11.35
CA ILE A 127 24.27 -9.80 -12.64
C ILE A 127 23.34 -10.96 -13.03
N VAL A 128 23.78 -12.21 -12.87
CA VAL A 128 22.96 -13.39 -13.20
C VAL A 128 21.69 -13.42 -12.35
N ASP A 129 21.79 -13.18 -11.05
CA ASP A 129 20.63 -13.19 -10.15
C ASP A 129 19.63 -12.09 -10.48
N VAL A 130 20.12 -10.86 -10.67
CA VAL A 130 19.26 -9.70 -10.99
C VAL A 130 18.66 -9.82 -12.40
N LYS A 131 19.38 -10.47 -13.33
CA LYS A 131 18.87 -10.76 -14.67
C LYS A 131 17.71 -11.75 -14.64
N LYS A 132 17.76 -12.79 -13.79
CA LYS A 132 16.63 -13.72 -13.63
C LYS A 132 15.35 -13.00 -13.18
N GLU A 133 15.46 -12.05 -12.24
CA GLU A 133 14.32 -11.24 -11.80
C GLU A 133 13.79 -10.35 -12.94
N TYR A 134 14.69 -9.68 -13.66
CA TYR A 134 14.37 -8.84 -14.81
C TYR A 134 13.65 -9.61 -15.93
N GLU A 135 14.18 -10.77 -16.36
CA GLU A 135 13.56 -11.58 -17.40
C GLU A 135 12.21 -12.13 -16.96
N LYS A 136 12.05 -12.52 -15.69
CA LYS A 136 10.75 -12.94 -15.15
C LYS A 136 9.69 -11.84 -15.29
N LEU A 137 10.04 -10.58 -15.01
CA LEU A 137 9.12 -9.44 -15.19
C LEU A 137 8.81 -9.18 -16.67
N ARG A 138 9.79 -9.38 -17.55
CA ARG A 138 9.64 -9.23 -18.99
C ARG A 138 8.76 -10.33 -19.60
N GLU A 139 8.88 -11.57 -19.14
CA GLU A 139 8.20 -12.74 -19.73
C GLU A 139 6.79 -12.99 -19.17
N ALA A 140 6.48 -12.56 -17.95
CA ALA A 140 5.26 -12.90 -17.19
C ALA A 140 3.89 -12.59 -17.86
N SER A 141 3.82 -11.95 -19.04
CA SER A 141 2.54 -11.66 -19.71
C SER A 141 2.20 -12.58 -20.88
N ASN A 142 3.04 -13.56 -21.24
CA ASN A 142 2.76 -14.44 -22.38
C ASN A 142 2.23 -15.83 -21.99
N HIS A 143 2.33 -16.24 -20.73
CA HIS A 143 2.12 -17.65 -20.32
C HIS A 143 0.78 -17.97 -19.64
N SER A 144 -0.23 -17.10 -19.69
CA SER A 144 -1.46 -17.30 -18.90
C SER A 144 -2.76 -17.43 -19.67
N ARG A 145 -2.77 -17.76 -20.97
CA ARG A 145 -4.04 -17.80 -21.72
C ARG A 145 -4.28 -18.88 -22.76
N ASP A 146 -3.37 -19.82 -22.98
CA ASP A 146 -3.76 -21.05 -23.67
C ASP A 146 -4.24 -22.06 -22.64
N GLY A 147 -5.57 -22.16 -22.56
CA GLY A 147 -6.29 -23.05 -21.68
C GLY A 147 -6.12 -24.50 -22.09
N GLY A 148 -5.35 -25.24 -21.30
CA GLY A 148 -5.59 -26.67 -21.12
C GLY A 148 -6.77 -26.83 -20.17
N ALA A 149 -7.92 -27.25 -20.70
CA ALA A 149 -9.03 -27.76 -19.90
C ALA A 149 -8.57 -29.07 -19.24
N SER A 150 -7.98 -28.96 -18.04
CA SER A 150 -7.61 -30.12 -17.23
C SER A 150 -8.69 -30.39 -16.20
N ASN A 151 -9.09 -31.67 -16.16
CA ASN A 151 -10.17 -32.23 -15.40
C ASN A 151 -10.08 -31.90 -13.90
N ARG A 152 -11.26 -31.65 -13.32
CA ARG A 152 -11.49 -31.55 -11.88
C ARG A 152 -11.33 -32.93 -11.25
N GLU A 153 -10.13 -33.27 -10.81
CA GLU A 153 -9.93 -34.29 -9.78
C GLU A 153 -8.99 -33.73 -8.69
N ASP A 154 -9.38 -34.02 -7.44
CA ASP A 154 -8.69 -33.84 -6.17
C ASP A 154 -8.38 -32.44 -5.60
N HIS A 155 -9.28 -32.03 -4.70
CA HIS A 155 -9.13 -30.92 -3.77
C HIS A 155 -8.04 -31.09 -2.69
N GLN A 156 -7.33 -32.23 -2.62
CA GLN A 156 -6.29 -32.47 -1.62
C GLN A 156 -4.89 -31.99 -2.03
N GLU A 157 -4.59 -31.79 -3.32
CA GLU A 157 -3.25 -31.39 -3.76
C GLU A 157 -2.97 -29.87 -3.61
N LYS A 158 -4.02 -29.05 -3.47
CA LYS A 158 -3.90 -27.58 -3.30
C LYS A 158 -3.17 -27.13 -2.03
N ASN A 159 -3.03 -27.98 -1.01
CA ASN A 159 -2.34 -27.60 0.23
C ASN A 159 -0.81 -27.67 0.11
N LYS A 160 -0.24 -28.47 -0.80
CA LYS A 160 1.22 -28.49 -1.02
C LYS A 160 1.72 -27.18 -1.64
N ASP A 161 0.87 -26.50 -2.42
CA ASP A 161 1.18 -25.25 -3.14
C ASP A 161 1.10 -23.97 -2.28
N LEU A 162 0.77 -24.12 -1.00
CA LEU A 162 0.79 -23.04 -0.01
C LEU A 162 2.11 -22.98 0.78
N LYS A 163 3.01 -23.96 0.58
CA LYS A 163 4.33 -23.98 1.22
C LYS A 163 5.14 -22.78 0.70
N GLY A 164 5.54 -21.90 1.62
CA GLY A 164 6.27 -20.66 1.30
C GLY A 164 5.40 -19.41 1.15
N ARG A 165 4.11 -19.44 1.48
CA ARG A 165 3.27 -18.23 1.58
C ARG A 165 3.09 -17.79 3.03
N THR A 166 2.92 -16.50 3.27
CA THR A 166 2.59 -15.96 4.60
C THR A 166 1.20 -16.44 5.06
N ALA A 167 0.93 -16.34 6.38
CA ALA A 167 -0.39 -16.62 6.93
C ALA A 167 -1.50 -15.77 6.27
N ILE A 168 -1.23 -14.48 6.01
CA ILE A 168 -2.16 -13.56 5.33
C ILE A 168 -2.46 -14.02 3.90
N ALA A 169 -1.42 -14.39 3.14
CA ALA A 169 -1.60 -14.89 1.78
C ALA A 169 -2.41 -16.20 1.77
N ARG A 170 -2.12 -17.12 2.69
CA ARG A 170 -2.89 -18.37 2.85
C ARG A 170 -4.35 -18.07 3.16
N PHE A 171 -4.63 -17.12 4.05
CA PHE A 171 -5.98 -16.66 4.35
C PHE A 171 -6.71 -16.20 3.07
N PHE A 172 -6.11 -15.31 2.27
CA PHE A 172 -6.78 -14.83 1.06
C PHE A 172 -6.98 -15.89 -0.01
N ILE A 173 -6.09 -16.88 -0.11
CA ILE A 173 -6.24 -18.00 -1.05
C ILE A 173 -7.34 -18.96 -0.59
N LYS A 174 -7.43 -19.25 0.72
CA LYS A 174 -8.50 -20.05 1.33
C LYS A 174 -9.87 -19.45 1.04
N TYR A 175 -9.98 -18.13 1.01
CA TYR A 175 -11.25 -17.41 0.88
C TYR A 175 -11.60 -16.92 -0.54
N GLN A 176 -10.97 -17.46 -1.59
CA GLN A 176 -11.37 -17.12 -2.96
C GLN A 176 -12.84 -17.49 -3.24
N CYS A 177 -13.57 -16.60 -3.91
CA CYS A 177 -15.00 -16.79 -4.19
C CYS A 177 -15.44 -16.00 -5.43
N PRO A 178 -16.62 -16.26 -6.00
CA PRO A 178 -17.12 -15.49 -7.14
C PRO A 178 -17.08 -13.98 -6.88
N GLY A 179 -16.37 -13.24 -7.75
CA GLY A 179 -16.18 -11.80 -7.62
C GLY A 179 -14.98 -11.35 -6.77
N TYR A 180 -14.19 -12.29 -6.22
CA TYR A 180 -12.93 -12.01 -5.54
C TYR A 180 -11.84 -13.03 -5.91
N SER A 181 -10.70 -12.52 -6.35
CA SER A 181 -9.46 -13.27 -6.54
C SER A 181 -8.33 -12.52 -5.86
N TYR A 182 -7.46 -13.24 -5.15
CA TYR A 182 -6.31 -12.63 -4.48
C TYR A 182 -5.33 -12.05 -5.50
N GLU A 183 -5.07 -10.75 -5.42
CA GLU A 183 -4.28 -10.00 -6.42
C GLU A 183 -2.94 -9.51 -5.88
N TYR A 184 -2.53 -10.01 -4.73
CA TYR A 184 -1.27 -9.64 -4.08
C TYR A 184 -1.19 -8.11 -3.81
N ARG A 185 -2.24 -7.55 -3.22
CA ARG A 185 -2.32 -6.15 -2.77
C ARG A 185 -2.13 -6.05 -1.25
N SER A 186 -2.09 -4.83 -0.71
CA SER A 186 -2.06 -4.59 0.75
C SER A 186 -3.20 -5.33 1.47
N SER A 187 -2.93 -5.84 2.65
CA SER A 187 -3.85 -6.72 3.40
C SER A 187 -5.23 -6.10 3.60
N GLY A 188 -5.30 -4.82 3.97
CA GLY A 188 -6.59 -4.12 4.16
C GLY A 188 -7.40 -3.92 2.86
N THR A 189 -6.75 -3.84 1.71
CA THR A 189 -7.44 -3.73 0.41
C THR A 189 -7.99 -5.07 -0.04
N GLU A 190 -7.21 -6.13 0.14
CA GLU A 190 -7.65 -7.49 -0.18
C GLU A 190 -8.82 -7.92 0.71
N PHE A 191 -8.72 -7.64 2.02
CA PHE A 191 -9.82 -7.94 2.95
C PHE A 191 -11.10 -7.20 2.58
N ARG A 192 -11.01 -5.92 2.18
CA ARG A 192 -12.18 -5.16 1.73
C ARG A 192 -12.79 -5.75 0.46
N ALA A 193 -11.97 -6.08 -0.53
CA ALA A 193 -12.45 -6.68 -1.78
C ALA A 193 -13.12 -8.04 -1.53
N LEU A 194 -12.54 -8.85 -0.65
CA LEU A 194 -13.10 -10.12 -0.20
C LEU A 194 -14.44 -9.92 0.53
N ALA A 195 -14.49 -9.01 1.50
CA ALA A 195 -15.71 -8.69 2.25
C ALA A 195 -16.83 -8.18 1.34
N GLU A 196 -16.52 -7.37 0.32
CA GLU A 196 -17.49 -6.90 -0.67
C GLU A 196 -18.04 -8.03 -1.54
N ALA A 197 -17.19 -8.96 -1.98
CA ALA A 197 -17.60 -10.13 -2.76
C ALA A 197 -18.49 -11.05 -1.91
N LYS A 198 -18.08 -11.33 -0.67
CA LYS A 198 -18.89 -12.09 0.29
C LYS A 198 -20.22 -11.43 0.59
N LYS A 199 -20.25 -10.11 0.79
CA LYS A 199 -21.47 -9.32 0.94
C LYS A 199 -22.39 -9.44 -0.28
N ALA A 200 -21.84 -9.49 -1.49
CA ALA A 200 -22.64 -9.67 -2.71
C ALA A 200 -23.26 -11.08 -2.79
N ILE A 201 -22.49 -12.12 -2.44
CA ILE A 201 -22.97 -13.51 -2.37
C ILE A 201 -24.07 -13.66 -1.31
N TRP A 202 -23.83 -13.13 -0.11
CA TRP A 202 -24.81 -13.10 0.97
C TRP A 202 -26.12 -12.43 0.53
N LYS A 203 -26.02 -11.30 -0.19
CA LYS A 203 -27.17 -10.60 -0.75
C LYS A 203 -27.94 -11.45 -1.78
N SER A 204 -27.25 -12.20 -2.64
CA SER A 204 -27.92 -13.06 -3.63
C SER A 204 -28.59 -14.29 -3.00
N GLN A 205 -27.99 -14.86 -1.96
CA GLN A 205 -28.51 -16.06 -1.29
C GLN A 205 -29.76 -15.78 -0.45
N THR A 206 -29.84 -14.60 0.18
CA THR A 206 -30.96 -14.24 1.07
C THR A 206 -32.22 -13.75 0.36
N GLY A 207 -32.18 -13.52 -0.95
CA GLY A 207 -33.32 -13.07 -1.75
C GLY A 207 -33.92 -11.73 -1.27
N THR A 208 -35.24 -11.56 -1.47
CA THR A 208 -36.05 -10.38 -1.06
C THR A 208 -36.57 -10.44 0.37
N ARG A 209 -36.29 -11.52 1.12
CA ARG A 209 -36.75 -11.63 2.52
C ARG A 209 -36.22 -10.46 3.34
N LYS A 210 -37.08 -9.88 4.20
CA LYS A 210 -36.77 -8.71 5.05
C LYS A 210 -35.46 -8.95 5.80
N ARG A 211 -34.39 -8.28 5.35
CA ARG A 211 -33.07 -8.34 5.97
C ARG A 211 -33.13 -7.59 7.30
N THR A 212 -32.91 -8.30 8.40
CA THR A 212 -32.59 -7.68 9.69
C THR A 212 -31.11 -7.32 9.71
N GLY A 213 -30.78 -6.17 9.12
CA GLY A 213 -29.49 -5.50 9.33
C GLY A 213 -28.41 -5.68 8.24
N PRO A 214 -27.25 -5.03 8.44
CA PRO A 214 -26.12 -5.05 7.52
C PRO A 214 -25.31 -6.36 7.60
N TYR A 215 -24.65 -6.74 6.50
CA TYR A 215 -23.77 -7.92 6.43
C TYR A 215 -22.67 -7.90 7.49
N GLU A 216 -22.16 -6.71 7.81
CA GLU A 216 -21.13 -6.49 8.80
C GLU A 216 -21.55 -6.89 10.24
N LYS A 217 -22.85 -7.11 10.50
CA LYS A 217 -23.38 -7.62 11.78
C LYS A 217 -23.72 -9.12 11.76
N THR A 218 -23.29 -9.83 10.72
CA THR A 218 -23.53 -11.28 10.60
C THR A 218 -22.38 -12.07 11.20
N GLU A 219 -22.68 -13.27 11.72
CA GLU A 219 -21.65 -14.18 12.23
C GLU A 219 -20.62 -14.57 11.15
N GLU A 220 -21.03 -14.65 9.88
CA GLU A 220 -20.11 -14.92 8.76
C GLU A 220 -19.04 -13.82 8.64
N TYR A 221 -19.45 -12.54 8.71
CA TYR A 221 -18.50 -11.43 8.63
C TYR A 221 -17.58 -11.37 9.85
N GLU A 222 -18.14 -11.54 11.05
CA GLU A 222 -17.35 -11.54 12.28
C GLU A 222 -16.30 -12.67 12.27
N ARG A 223 -16.70 -13.88 11.85
CA ARG A 223 -15.77 -15.01 11.70
C ARG A 223 -14.68 -14.70 10.68
N LEU A 224 -15.05 -14.13 9.53
CA LEU A 224 -14.10 -13.74 8.49
C LEU A 224 -13.08 -12.70 9.02
N GLN A 225 -13.55 -11.72 9.80
CA GLN A 225 -12.70 -10.69 10.41
C GLN A 225 -11.77 -11.27 11.47
N ARG A 226 -12.27 -12.15 12.35
CA ARG A 226 -11.46 -12.85 13.36
C ARG A 226 -10.37 -13.69 12.70
N GLU A 227 -10.70 -14.52 11.71
CA GLU A 227 -9.71 -15.33 11.00
C GLU A 227 -8.66 -14.49 10.28
N PHE A 228 -9.04 -13.32 9.74
CA PHE A 228 -8.09 -12.39 9.14
C PHE A 228 -7.13 -11.80 10.17
N GLN A 229 -7.62 -11.41 11.36
CA GLN A 229 -6.78 -10.88 12.42
C GLN A 229 -5.83 -11.92 13.01
N VAL A 230 -6.25 -13.19 13.11
CA VAL A 230 -5.38 -14.32 13.44
C VAL A 230 -4.27 -14.46 12.40
N ALA A 231 -4.60 -14.40 11.11
CA ALA A 231 -3.59 -14.46 10.05
C ALA A 231 -2.59 -13.29 10.07
N ILE A 232 -3.05 -12.09 10.48
CA ILE A 232 -2.19 -10.92 10.69
C ILE A 232 -1.21 -11.18 11.84
N GLU A 233 -1.68 -11.68 12.98
CA GLU A 233 -0.83 -11.97 14.14
C GLU A 233 0.15 -13.12 13.86
N GLU A 234 -0.29 -14.19 13.20
CA GLU A 234 0.61 -15.28 12.77
C GLU A 234 1.72 -14.77 11.84
N CYS A 235 1.37 -13.88 10.90
CA CYS A 235 2.35 -13.28 10.00
C CYS A 235 3.35 -12.40 10.76
N PHE A 236 2.86 -11.63 11.74
CA PHE A 236 3.66 -10.79 12.61
C PHE A 236 4.64 -11.62 13.46
N ASP A 237 4.14 -12.64 14.17
CA ASP A 237 4.95 -13.55 14.99
C ASP A 237 6.02 -14.27 14.15
N SER A 238 5.63 -14.75 12.96
CA SER A 238 6.56 -15.43 12.05
C SER A 238 7.69 -14.51 11.61
N PHE A 239 7.42 -13.21 11.46
CA PHE A 239 8.41 -12.23 11.05
C PHE A 239 9.42 -11.94 12.16
N LEU A 240 8.96 -11.76 13.40
CA LEU A 240 9.85 -11.44 14.52
C LEU A 240 10.72 -12.62 14.97
N ARG A 241 10.33 -13.86 14.63
CA ARG A 241 11.08 -15.09 14.91
C ARG A 241 12.15 -15.42 13.87
N VAL A 242 12.26 -14.64 12.79
CA VAL A 242 13.31 -14.84 11.79
C VAL A 242 14.66 -14.57 12.43
N LYS A 243 15.53 -15.59 12.48
CA LYS A 243 16.91 -15.42 12.95
C LYS A 243 17.66 -14.46 12.04
N SER A 244 18.14 -13.33 12.57
CA SER A 244 19.14 -12.50 11.92
C SER A 244 20.48 -13.26 11.97
N GLY A 245 21.09 -13.54 10.82
CA GLY A 245 22.29 -14.40 10.72
C GLY A 245 23.58 -13.85 11.37
N SER A 246 23.49 -12.83 12.22
CA SER A 246 24.64 -12.08 12.76
C SER A 246 24.85 -12.16 14.27
N LEU A 247 24.05 -12.93 15.02
CA LEU A 247 24.32 -13.17 16.44
C LEU A 247 24.30 -14.67 16.75
N GLU A 248 25.25 -15.08 17.59
CA GLU A 248 25.38 -16.38 18.24
C GLU A 248 24.01 -17.00 18.54
N GLU A 249 23.90 -18.33 18.38
CA GLU A 249 22.69 -19.17 18.28
C GLU A 249 21.66 -19.10 19.45
N LYS A 250 21.65 -18.06 20.27
CA LYS A 250 20.59 -17.79 21.23
C LYS A 250 19.32 -17.40 20.47
N GLU A 251 18.21 -18.07 20.78
CA GLU A 251 16.89 -17.71 20.26
C GLU A 251 16.58 -16.25 20.64
N THR A 252 16.67 -15.35 19.64
CA THR A 252 16.29 -13.96 19.81
C THR A 252 14.83 -13.89 20.20
N ARG A 253 14.53 -13.19 21.30
CA ARG A 253 13.16 -13.07 21.78
C ARG A 253 12.42 -12.10 20.86
N PRO A 254 11.17 -12.37 20.45
CA PRO A 254 10.46 -11.54 19.47
C PRO A 254 10.40 -10.03 19.79
N TRP A 255 10.36 -9.66 21.08
CA TRP A 255 10.36 -8.25 21.49
C TRP A 255 11.72 -7.56 21.33
N GLU A 256 12.84 -8.30 21.35
CA GLU A 256 14.18 -7.75 21.11
C GLU A 256 14.28 -7.26 19.66
N THR A 257 13.86 -8.12 18.71
CA THR A 257 13.72 -7.77 17.29
C THR A 257 12.82 -6.54 17.11
N LEU A 258 11.73 -6.46 17.87
CA LEU A 258 10.80 -5.33 17.79
C LEU A 258 11.42 -4.03 18.32
N VAL A 259 12.11 -4.06 19.47
CA VAL A 259 12.83 -2.91 20.02
C VAL A 259 13.87 -2.39 19.04
N GLU A 260 14.59 -3.30 18.37
CA GLU A 260 15.59 -2.95 17.38
C GLU A 260 14.98 -2.33 16.10
N LEU A 261 13.90 -2.91 15.57
CA LEU A 261 13.14 -2.38 14.44
C LEU A 261 12.60 -0.97 14.73
N LEU A 262 12.18 -0.75 15.97
CA LEU A 262 11.68 0.52 16.45
C LEU A 262 12.81 1.48 16.88
N LYS A 263 14.09 1.07 16.87
CA LYS A 263 15.21 1.92 17.30
C LYS A 263 14.96 2.56 18.68
N LEU A 264 14.43 1.78 19.64
CA LEU A 264 14.16 2.23 21.01
C LEU A 264 15.39 2.09 21.93
N GLY A 265 16.58 1.97 21.35
CA GLY A 265 17.84 1.75 22.06
C GLY A 265 18.22 0.27 22.16
N LYS A 266 18.99 -0.06 23.18
CA LYS A 266 19.42 -1.44 23.46
C LYS A 266 18.22 -2.24 23.98
N ALA A 267 17.95 -3.41 23.40
CA ALA A 267 16.88 -4.27 23.85
C ALA A 267 17.10 -4.69 25.32
N PRO A 268 16.14 -4.45 26.22
CA PRO A 268 16.24 -4.90 27.60
C PRO A 268 16.11 -6.42 27.67
N MET A 269 16.80 -7.02 28.64
CA MET A 269 16.76 -8.47 28.87
C MET A 269 15.41 -8.93 29.42
N ASP A 270 14.68 -8.04 30.11
CA ASP A 270 13.39 -8.33 30.70
C ASP A 270 12.23 -7.87 29.81
N GLY A 271 11.20 -8.72 29.70
CA GLY A 271 10.04 -8.45 28.84
C GLY A 271 9.15 -7.30 29.35
N SER A 272 9.14 -7.04 30.66
CA SER A 272 8.38 -5.94 31.27
C SER A 272 8.89 -4.57 30.83
N THR A 273 10.20 -4.35 30.90
CA THR A 273 10.83 -3.11 30.45
C THR A 273 10.71 -2.97 28.94
N ALA A 274 10.82 -4.07 28.19
CA ALA A 274 10.54 -4.05 26.75
C ALA A 274 9.10 -3.58 26.47
N ALA A 275 8.12 -4.09 27.23
CA ALA A 275 6.72 -3.69 27.08
C ALA A 275 6.52 -2.20 27.34
N GLU A 276 7.08 -1.66 28.42
CA GLU A 276 6.99 -0.22 28.71
C GLU A 276 7.64 0.65 27.63
N LEU A 277 8.80 0.23 27.09
CA LEU A 277 9.44 0.93 25.97
C LEU A 277 8.60 0.86 24.69
N ILE A 278 8.07 -0.32 24.34
CA ILE A 278 7.29 -0.50 23.10
C ILE A 278 5.97 0.28 23.17
N LYS A 279 5.35 0.37 24.35
CA LYS A 279 4.13 1.17 24.57
C LYS A 279 4.33 2.65 24.27
N THR A 280 5.55 3.20 24.30
CA THR A 280 5.75 4.60 23.92
C THR A 280 5.63 4.84 22.41
N VAL A 281 5.49 3.78 21.61
CA VAL A 281 5.39 3.84 20.15
C VAL A 281 3.96 3.64 19.69
N HIS A 282 3.44 4.63 18.96
CA HIS A 282 2.10 4.60 18.39
C HIS A 282 2.19 4.24 16.90
N ILE A 283 1.82 3.02 16.52
CA ILE A 283 1.84 2.54 15.12
C ILE A 283 0.53 1.82 14.81
N ASN A 284 0.02 1.98 13.59
CA ASN A 284 -1.08 1.16 13.10
C ASN A 284 -0.58 -0.23 12.69
N ILE A 285 -1.11 -1.28 13.33
CA ILE A 285 -0.68 -2.67 13.13
C ILE A 285 -0.74 -3.10 11.67
N TYR A 286 -1.81 -2.76 10.96
CA TYR A 286 -1.98 -3.20 9.58
C TYR A 286 -0.99 -2.53 8.63
N ASP A 287 -0.63 -1.27 8.87
CA ASP A 287 0.43 -0.61 8.09
C ASP A 287 1.79 -1.20 8.38
N PHE A 288 2.05 -1.55 9.64
CA PHE A 288 3.31 -2.17 10.02
C PHE A 288 3.50 -3.54 9.37
N VAL A 289 2.45 -4.38 9.41
CA VAL A 289 2.47 -5.70 8.78
C VAL A 289 2.55 -5.61 7.25
N ASP A 290 1.93 -4.60 6.64
CA ASP A 290 2.02 -4.38 5.19
C ASP A 290 3.46 -4.07 4.72
N LEU A 291 4.38 -3.63 5.60
CA LEU A 291 5.80 -3.48 5.26
C LEU A 291 6.48 -4.82 4.95
N PHE A 292 5.99 -5.94 5.51
CA PHE A 292 6.67 -7.23 5.46
C PHE A 292 6.49 -7.99 4.13
N THR A 293 6.04 -7.33 3.05
CA THR A 293 5.71 -7.96 1.77
C THR A 293 4.85 -9.21 1.97
N ILE A 294 3.57 -9.02 2.27
CA ILE A 294 2.64 -10.07 2.73
C ILE A 294 2.49 -11.28 1.79
N HIS A 295 3.10 -11.28 0.61
CA HIS A 295 3.07 -12.39 -0.35
C HIS A 295 4.28 -13.32 -0.25
N LEU A 296 5.36 -12.83 0.36
CA LEU A 296 6.61 -13.56 0.51
C LEU A 296 6.80 -13.97 1.96
N PRO A 297 7.34 -15.17 2.21
CA PRO A 297 7.60 -15.61 3.58
C PRO A 297 8.62 -14.65 4.22
N PRO A 298 8.53 -14.43 5.54
CA PRO A 298 9.56 -13.71 6.26
C PRO A 298 10.94 -14.31 5.98
N SER A 299 11.92 -13.46 5.69
CA SER A 299 13.29 -13.88 5.41
C SER A 299 14.27 -13.02 6.19
N ALA A 300 15.42 -13.59 6.57
CA ALA A 300 16.46 -12.88 7.31
C ALA A 300 16.91 -11.64 6.53
N LYS A 301 16.99 -11.75 5.20
CA LYS A 301 17.31 -10.64 4.31
C LYS A 301 16.27 -9.51 4.35
N THR A 302 14.98 -9.82 4.44
CA THR A 302 13.92 -8.80 4.57
C THR A 302 14.05 -8.09 5.91
N LEU A 303 14.25 -8.84 6.99
CA LEU A 303 14.43 -8.29 8.33
C LEU A 303 15.68 -7.41 8.41
N GLU A 304 16.82 -7.89 7.94
CA GLU A 304 18.08 -7.16 7.88
C GLU A 304 17.92 -5.87 7.06
N LYS A 305 17.23 -5.92 5.92
CA LYS A 305 16.94 -4.74 5.11
C LYS A 305 16.14 -3.70 5.88
N LEU A 306 15.11 -4.10 6.62
CA LEU A 306 14.31 -3.22 7.47
C LEU A 306 15.11 -2.66 8.66
N LEU A 307 16.03 -3.46 9.24
CA LEU A 307 16.88 -3.03 10.35
C LEU A 307 17.97 -2.03 9.92
N THR A 308 18.45 -2.13 8.67
CA THR A 308 19.60 -1.38 8.16
C THR A 308 19.21 -0.28 7.17
N THR A 309 18.77 -0.65 5.96
CA THR A 309 18.61 0.27 4.83
C THR A 309 17.21 0.88 4.72
N GLU A 310 16.19 0.22 5.26
CA GLU A 310 14.78 0.60 5.15
C GLU A 310 14.15 1.00 6.49
N PHE A 311 14.93 1.18 7.55
CA PHE A 311 14.42 1.55 8.88
C PHE A 311 13.58 2.83 8.86
N TYR A 312 13.90 3.76 7.95
CA TYR A 312 13.16 5.02 7.79
C TYR A 312 11.68 4.80 7.44
N GLN A 313 11.33 3.65 6.83
CA GLN A 313 9.93 3.31 6.54
C GLN A 313 9.15 3.04 7.82
N ILE A 314 9.76 2.35 8.79
CA ILE A 314 9.16 2.09 10.10
C ILE A 314 8.95 3.40 10.87
N GLN A 315 9.94 4.30 10.83
CA GLN A 315 9.82 5.63 11.46
C GLN A 315 8.67 6.44 10.87
N LYS A 316 8.40 6.34 9.56
CA LYS A 316 7.26 7.02 8.91
C LYS A 316 5.89 6.50 9.33
N LEU A 317 5.82 5.28 9.89
CA LEU A 317 4.56 4.71 10.39
C LEU A 317 4.19 5.19 11.78
N ARG A 318 5.11 5.85 12.48
CA ARG A 318 4.86 6.37 13.82
C ARG A 318 3.88 7.53 13.78
N PHE A 319 2.96 7.48 14.73
CA PHE A 319 2.09 8.59 15.06
C PHE A 319 2.65 9.30 16.29
N PRO A 320 2.53 10.64 16.36
CA PRO A 320 3.06 11.41 17.48
C PRO A 320 2.44 10.97 18.82
N ASN A 321 1.14 10.68 18.83
CA ASN A 321 0.40 10.25 20.01
C ASN A 321 -0.73 9.26 19.66
N VAL A 322 -1.32 8.69 20.71
CA VAL A 322 -2.42 7.71 20.61
C VAL A 322 -3.71 8.30 20.02
N VAL A 323 -4.01 9.59 20.24
CA VAL A 323 -5.21 10.26 19.71
C VAL A 323 -5.16 10.31 18.18
N ILE A 324 -4.03 10.73 17.62
CA ILE A 324 -3.82 10.75 16.16
C ILE A 324 -3.86 9.32 15.58
N LEU A 325 -3.27 8.35 16.28
CA LEU A 325 -3.35 6.94 15.87
C LEU A 325 -4.81 6.44 15.87
N ALA A 326 -5.60 6.75 16.90
CA ALA A 326 -7.01 6.39 17.01
C ALA A 326 -7.79 6.99 15.84
N ALA A 327 -7.59 8.29 15.60
CA ALA A 327 -8.21 9.02 14.52
C ALA A 327 -7.91 8.41 13.14
N TYR A 328 -6.64 8.15 12.86
CA TYR A 328 -6.20 7.52 11.61
C TYR A 328 -6.79 6.11 11.45
N SER A 329 -6.76 5.30 12.52
CA SER A 329 -7.22 3.91 12.49
C SER A 329 -8.74 3.85 12.26
N CYS A 330 -9.50 4.78 12.85
CA CYS A 330 -10.94 4.88 12.63
C CYS A 330 -11.26 5.38 11.21
N LEU A 331 -10.62 6.46 10.75
CA LEU A 331 -10.78 6.99 9.39
C LEU A 331 -10.53 5.94 8.32
N THR A 332 -9.52 5.10 8.53
CA THR A 332 -9.14 4.07 7.56
C THR A 332 -9.90 2.76 7.74
N LYS A 333 -10.65 2.62 8.84
CA LYS A 333 -11.29 1.38 9.31
C LYS A 333 -10.28 0.24 9.48
N ARG A 334 -9.10 0.56 10.01
CA ARG A 334 -7.99 -0.37 10.24
C ARG A 334 -7.70 -0.47 11.74
N VAL A 335 -8.69 -0.92 12.50
CA VAL A 335 -8.57 -1.13 13.94
C VAL A 335 -8.36 -2.62 14.19
N TYR A 336 -7.25 -2.96 14.84
CA TYR A 336 -7.01 -4.33 15.28
C TYR A 336 -7.74 -4.54 16.61
N ASP A 337 -8.45 -5.64 16.74
CA ASP A 337 -9.21 -5.94 17.94
C ASP A 337 -8.31 -6.59 18.99
N LEU A 338 -8.23 -5.96 20.16
CA LEU A 338 -7.41 -6.45 21.27
C LEU A 338 -7.88 -7.83 21.75
N GLU A 339 -9.17 -8.14 21.67
CA GLU A 339 -9.72 -9.42 22.11
C GLU A 339 -9.28 -10.59 21.22
N ASN A 340 -8.90 -10.29 19.96
CA ASN A 340 -8.43 -11.30 19.01
C ASN A 340 -6.91 -11.50 19.05
N ALA A 341 -6.17 -10.66 19.79
CA ALA A 341 -4.74 -10.85 19.99
C ALA A 341 -4.46 -11.95 21.02
N LYS A 342 -3.40 -12.75 20.82
CA LYS A 342 -2.96 -13.72 21.84
C LYS A 342 -2.56 -12.97 23.10
N LYS A 343 -3.10 -13.36 24.26
CA LYS A 343 -2.82 -12.72 25.57
C LYS A 343 -1.33 -12.52 25.88
N ASN A 344 -0.48 -13.45 25.43
CA ASN A 344 0.97 -13.42 25.61
C ASN A 344 1.73 -13.23 24.28
N GLY A 345 1.05 -12.72 23.25
CA GLY A 345 1.62 -12.46 21.93
C GLY A 345 2.43 -11.18 21.91
N THR A 346 3.45 -11.13 21.05
CA THR A 346 4.28 -9.93 20.88
C THR A 346 3.48 -8.75 20.31
N LEU A 347 2.42 -9.04 19.55
CA LEU A 347 1.57 -8.03 18.95
C LEU A 347 0.86 -7.17 20.01
N VAL A 348 0.46 -7.77 21.14
CA VAL A 348 -0.19 -7.08 22.26
C VAL A 348 0.65 -5.93 22.79
N LEU A 349 1.98 -6.03 22.71
CA LEU A 349 2.89 -4.97 23.16
C LEU A 349 2.73 -3.66 22.37
N LEU A 350 2.26 -3.75 21.12
CA LEU A 350 2.01 -2.60 20.24
C LEU A 350 0.55 -2.11 20.26
N LEU A 351 -0.34 -2.87 20.90
CA LEU A 351 -1.77 -2.56 20.87
C LEU A 351 -2.10 -1.49 21.92
N HIS A 352 -2.75 -0.45 21.43
CA HIS A 352 -3.23 0.67 22.23
C HIS A 352 -4.74 0.59 22.38
N ARG A 353 -5.27 0.96 23.55
CA ARG A 353 -6.72 1.07 23.76
C ARG A 353 -7.26 2.32 23.11
N LEU A 354 -7.43 2.27 21.78
CA LEU A 354 -7.90 3.41 20.99
C LEU A 354 -9.33 3.84 21.35
N ARG A 355 -10.14 2.94 21.92
CA ARG A 355 -11.55 3.19 22.24
C ARG A 355 -11.75 4.31 23.26
N GLU A 356 -10.81 4.44 24.19
CA GLU A 356 -10.85 5.47 25.23
C GLU A 356 -10.70 6.88 24.63
N HIS A 357 -10.12 6.99 23.43
CA HIS A 357 -9.91 8.25 22.71
C HIS A 357 -10.95 8.52 21.60
N PHE A 358 -11.94 7.62 21.42
CA PHE A 358 -12.94 7.81 20.35
C PHE A 358 -13.96 8.88 20.66
N HIS A 359 -14.23 9.24 21.92
CA HIS A 359 -15.16 10.34 22.22
C HIS A 359 -14.64 11.68 21.71
N GLU A 360 -13.37 11.99 21.98
CA GLU A 360 -12.68 13.19 21.45
C GLU A 360 -12.63 13.19 19.92
N PHE A 361 -12.40 12.02 19.32
CA PHE A 361 -12.35 11.86 17.87
C PHE A 361 -13.73 11.92 17.20
N ASP A 362 -14.79 11.38 17.80
CA ASP A 362 -16.14 11.43 17.24
C ASP A 362 -16.62 12.88 17.12
N ASP A 363 -16.30 13.73 18.08
CA ASP A 363 -16.63 15.16 18.03
C ASP A 363 -15.83 15.90 16.95
N PHE A 364 -14.54 15.54 16.80
CA PHE A 364 -13.73 15.99 15.67
C PHE A 364 -14.30 15.54 14.31
N MET A 365 -14.72 14.28 14.20
CA MET A 365 -15.26 13.72 12.96
C MET A 365 -16.62 14.26 12.59
N LYS A 366 -17.52 14.49 13.56
CA LYS A 366 -18.79 15.20 13.31
C LYS A 366 -18.50 16.56 12.69
N THR A 367 -17.53 17.30 13.24
CA THR A 367 -17.12 18.61 12.73
C THR A 367 -16.59 18.57 11.30
N ILE A 368 -15.79 17.56 10.95
CA ILE A 368 -15.24 17.39 9.59
C ILE A 368 -16.29 16.87 8.59
N TYR A 369 -17.09 15.88 8.97
CA TYR A 369 -18.12 15.30 8.10
C TYR A 369 -19.23 16.30 7.76
N HIS A 370 -19.61 17.16 8.71
CA HIS A 370 -20.56 18.25 8.44
C HIS A 370 -20.01 19.27 7.44
N ARG A 371 -18.69 19.42 7.32
CA ARG A 371 -18.09 20.44 6.46
C ARG A 371 -17.82 19.99 5.02
N ASN A 372 -17.43 18.74 4.73
CA ASN A 372 -16.73 18.50 3.44
C ASN A 372 -16.89 17.14 2.73
N LEU A 373 -17.61 16.14 3.23
CA LEU A 373 -17.49 14.79 2.64
C LEU A 373 -18.83 14.09 2.45
N GLY A 374 -19.27 14.01 1.18
CA GLY A 374 -20.42 13.21 0.71
C GLY A 374 -20.25 11.69 0.88
N GLY A 375 -20.03 11.23 2.11
CA GLY A 375 -20.08 9.83 2.53
C GLY A 375 -18.89 8.95 2.14
N ARG A 376 -17.85 9.46 1.46
CA ARG A 376 -16.67 8.66 1.10
C ARG A 376 -15.64 8.62 2.22
N VAL A 377 -15.14 7.41 2.51
CA VAL A 377 -14.03 7.17 3.44
C VAL A 377 -12.72 7.68 2.81
N PRO A 378 -11.96 8.54 3.48
CA PRO A 378 -10.69 9.04 2.94
C PRO A 378 -9.66 7.90 2.80
N SER A 379 -8.76 8.03 1.83
CA SER A 379 -7.61 7.11 1.73
C SER A 379 -6.66 7.32 2.93
N PRO A 380 -5.83 6.33 3.31
CA PRO A 380 -4.89 6.49 4.42
C PRO A 380 -3.99 7.74 4.33
N ASN A 381 -3.50 8.05 3.12
CA ASN A 381 -2.68 9.23 2.90
C ASN A 381 -3.49 10.53 3.03
N ILE A 382 -4.75 10.54 2.60
CA ILE A 382 -5.64 11.69 2.76
C ILE A 382 -5.98 11.89 4.24
N ALA A 383 -6.36 10.81 4.95
CA ALA A 383 -6.64 10.83 6.38
C ALA A 383 -5.44 11.38 7.17
N LYS A 384 -4.22 10.88 6.90
CA LYS A 384 -3.00 11.36 7.54
C LYS A 384 -2.77 12.86 7.30
N LYS A 385 -2.97 13.35 6.07
CA LYS A 385 -2.86 14.79 5.75
C LYS A 385 -3.93 15.64 6.44
N MET A 386 -5.16 15.14 6.52
CA MET A 386 -6.25 15.84 7.23
C MET A 386 -5.94 15.96 8.72
N LEU A 387 -5.40 14.90 9.33
CA LEU A 387 -4.99 14.93 10.74
C LEU A 387 -3.79 15.85 10.97
N GLN A 388 -2.81 15.87 10.05
CA GLN A 388 -1.71 16.83 10.09
C GLN A 388 -2.20 18.29 10.06
N GLY A 389 -3.22 18.59 9.26
CA GLY A 389 -3.82 19.93 9.22
C GLY A 389 -4.71 20.26 10.42
N GLY A 390 -5.37 19.26 11.02
CA GLY A 390 -6.27 19.43 12.16
C GLY A 390 -5.58 19.45 13.53
N PHE A 391 -4.42 18.81 13.65
CA PHE A 391 -3.62 18.68 14.87
C PHE A 391 -2.15 19.08 14.63
N PRO A 392 -1.89 20.33 14.20
CA PRO A 392 -0.53 20.76 13.85
C PRO A 392 0.40 20.80 15.05
N ARG A 393 -0.07 21.24 16.23
CA ARG A 393 0.75 21.36 17.45
C ARG A 393 1.22 20.00 17.96
N GLU A 394 0.34 19.01 17.92
CA GLU A 394 0.60 17.62 18.29
C GLU A 394 1.52 16.92 17.27
N TRP A 395 1.57 17.42 16.04
CA TRP A 395 2.48 16.93 15.00
C TRP A 395 3.87 17.59 15.08
N GLU A 396 3.95 18.81 15.60
CA GLU A 396 5.17 19.59 15.78
C GLU A 396 6.00 19.18 17.02
N SER A 397 5.44 18.40 17.96
CA SER A 397 6.13 17.89 19.15
C SER A 397 7.08 16.70 18.88
N VAL A 398 7.43 16.43 17.62
CA VAL A 398 8.42 15.45 17.15
C VAL A 398 9.66 16.26 16.67
N PRO A 399 10.92 15.83 16.91
CA PRO A 399 12.07 16.74 17.05
C PRO A 399 12.19 17.88 16.02
N SER A 400 12.15 19.11 16.56
CA SER A 400 12.34 20.47 16.02
C SER A 400 11.69 20.80 14.66
N PRO A 401 10.57 21.55 14.68
CA PRO A 401 9.94 22.15 13.51
C PRO A 401 10.90 22.93 12.60
N ASP A 402 11.95 23.55 13.15
CA ASP A 402 12.92 24.35 12.39
C ASP A 402 13.82 23.52 11.47
N ILE A 403 14.10 22.27 11.83
CA ILE A 403 14.87 21.33 10.97
C ILE A 403 14.00 20.89 9.78
N VAL A 404 12.73 20.59 10.04
CA VAL A 404 11.75 20.23 9.00
C VAL A 404 11.45 21.41 8.08
N LYS A 405 11.33 22.63 8.64
CA LYS A 405 11.10 23.89 7.91
C LYS A 405 12.31 24.24 7.04
N LYS A 406 13.55 24.14 7.56
CA LYS A 406 14.78 24.30 6.75
C LYS A 406 14.91 23.24 5.67
N MET A 407 14.57 21.98 5.94
CA MET A 407 14.61 20.90 4.94
C MET A 407 13.56 21.08 3.83
N LEU A 408 12.36 21.56 4.14
CA LEU A 408 11.33 21.79 3.13
C LEU A 408 11.64 23.03 2.27
N ARG A 409 12.13 24.11 2.89
CA ARG A 409 12.54 25.35 2.21
C ARG A 409 13.73 25.13 1.26
N GLY A 410 14.69 24.28 1.64
CA GLY A 410 15.83 23.94 0.78
C GLY A 410 15.53 22.96 -0.35
N ARG A 411 14.43 22.20 -0.26
CA ARG A 411 14.14 21.08 -1.19
C ARG A 411 13.03 21.38 -2.18
N PHE A 412 12.13 22.33 -1.88
CA PHE A 412 11.00 22.71 -2.73
C PHE A 412 10.72 24.23 -2.66
N PRO A 413 11.63 25.08 -3.16
CA PRO A 413 11.54 26.53 -2.97
C PRO A 413 10.30 27.16 -3.62
N ARG A 414 9.85 26.64 -4.78
CA ARG A 414 8.71 27.21 -5.52
C ARG A 414 7.36 26.80 -4.94
N GLU A 415 7.27 25.57 -4.44
CA GLU A 415 6.07 25.06 -3.76
C GLU A 415 5.93 25.69 -2.38
N TRP A 416 7.05 26.00 -1.71
CA TRP A 416 7.04 26.75 -0.46
C TRP A 416 6.54 28.18 -0.66
N GLU A 417 6.99 28.90 -1.70
CA GLU A 417 6.48 30.24 -2.01
C GLU A 417 4.98 30.24 -2.36
N ARG A 418 4.50 29.22 -3.06
CA ARG A 418 3.06 29.08 -3.36
C ARG A 418 2.25 28.83 -2.09
N LEU A 419 2.74 27.97 -1.18
CA LEU A 419 2.09 27.66 0.08
C LEU A 419 2.12 28.85 1.05
N ASP A 420 3.25 29.57 1.11
CA ASP A 420 3.45 30.78 1.91
C ASP A 420 2.49 31.89 1.45
N LYS A 421 2.31 32.04 0.14
CA LYS A 421 1.34 32.97 -0.45
C LYS A 421 -0.10 32.60 -0.10
N GLU A 422 -0.49 31.32 -0.26
CA GLU A 422 -1.83 30.86 0.10
C GLU A 422 -2.12 31.03 1.61
N LEU A 423 -1.13 30.81 2.48
CA LEU A 423 -1.30 30.99 3.93
C LEU A 423 -1.40 32.47 4.32
N ARG A 424 -0.64 33.36 3.68
CA ARG A 424 -0.76 34.82 3.84
C ARG A 424 -2.13 35.34 3.39
N GLU A 425 -2.64 34.82 2.28
CA GLU A 425 -3.94 35.24 1.72
C GLU A 425 -5.10 34.72 2.58
N ARG A 426 -4.94 33.56 3.22
CA ARG A 426 -6.02 32.88 3.94
C ARG A 426 -6.05 33.20 5.44
N PHE A 427 -4.92 33.63 6.02
CA PHE A 427 -4.78 33.98 7.44
C PHE A 427 -3.95 35.27 7.65
N PRO A 428 -4.42 36.42 7.11
CA PRO A 428 -3.61 37.65 7.04
C PRO A 428 -3.23 38.24 8.41
N PHE A 429 -4.03 37.99 9.46
CA PHE A 429 -3.80 38.56 10.80
C PHE A 429 -2.88 37.70 11.70
N GLU A 430 -2.75 36.41 11.41
CA GLU A 430 -1.89 35.49 12.18
C GLU A 430 -0.49 35.40 11.57
N TRP A 431 -0.35 35.58 10.25
CA TRP A 431 0.93 35.48 9.56
C TRP A 431 1.84 36.71 9.72
N GLY A 432 1.29 37.85 10.16
CA GLY A 432 2.01 39.12 10.29
C GLY A 432 2.82 39.30 11.57
N LYS A 433 2.66 38.44 12.60
CA LYS A 433 3.25 38.67 13.92
C LYS A 433 4.65 38.09 14.15
N ASP A 434 5.10 37.16 13.29
CA ASP A 434 6.33 36.38 13.55
C ASP A 434 7.49 36.65 12.58
N ASN A 435 7.45 37.73 11.77
CA ASN A 435 8.56 38.11 10.89
C ASN A 435 9.27 39.42 11.31
N GLY A 436 9.13 39.82 12.58
CA GLY A 436 9.98 40.84 13.20
C GLY A 436 11.13 40.18 13.96
N GLY A 437 12.23 39.92 13.26
CA GLY A 437 13.46 39.29 13.78
C GLY A 437 14.40 38.88 12.67
#